data_AF-A0A838SET1-F1
#
_entry.id   AF-A0A838SET1-F1
#
_cell.length_a   1.000
_cell.length_b   1.000
_cell.length_c   1.000
_cell.angle_alpha   90.00
_cell.angle_beta   90.00
_cell.angle_gamma   90.00
#
_symmetry.space_group_name_H-M   'P 1'
#
loop_
_entity.id
_entity.type
_entity.pdbx_description
1 polymer ?
#
loop_
_entity_poly.entity_id
_entity_poly.type
_entity_poly.pdbx_seq_one_letter_code
_entity_poly.pdbx_strand_id
1 'polypeptide(L)'
;WGLSEHALNVCTLSLLIGRQLGLEAEGLLELGRGALFHDVGYRALPMNVRFRAVGMKIESDPELGQRHPEVGRQLMTSFPDTSPAVLEMIGRHHERLDGSGFPNGTRADSLSLSTKIVMVADH
;
A
#
# COMPACT_ATOMS: atom_id res chain seq x y z
N TRP A 1 -4.75 -16.34 -3.96
CA TRP A 1 -4.06 -15.09 -4.27
C TRP A 1 -2.86 -14.95 -3.36
N GLY A 2 -1.66 -15.03 -3.91
CA GLY A 2 -0.42 -14.80 -3.16
C GLY A 2 -0.10 -13.31 -3.08
N LEU A 3 0.70 -12.89 -2.09
CA LEU A 3 1.10 -11.49 -1.88
C LEU A 3 1.65 -10.82 -3.15
N SER A 4 2.46 -11.55 -3.93
CA SER A 4 3.03 -11.03 -5.18
C SER A 4 1.99 -10.84 -6.29
N GLU A 5 0.99 -11.71 -6.37
CA GLU A 5 -0.08 -11.63 -7.38
C GLU A 5 -1.01 -10.45 -7.09
N HIS A 6 -1.36 -10.27 -5.82
CA HIS A 6 -2.13 -9.12 -5.36
C HIS A 6 -1.38 -7.80 -5.65
N ALA A 7 -0.09 -7.71 -5.27
CA ALA A 7 0.72 -6.53 -5.57
C ALA A 7 0.79 -6.20 -7.08
N LEU A 8 0.89 -7.22 -7.95
CA LEU A 8 0.86 -7.01 -9.40
C LEU A 8 -0.51 -6.50 -9.90
N ASN A 9 -1.61 -7.03 -9.36
CA ASN A 9 -2.95 -6.59 -9.71
C ASN A 9 -3.20 -5.14 -9.28
N VAL A 10 -2.87 -4.80 -8.02
CA VAL A 10 -2.99 -3.44 -7.49
C VAL A 10 -2.12 -2.46 -8.28
N CYS A 11 -0.88 -2.84 -8.60
CA CYS A 11 0.00 -2.03 -9.45
C CYS A 11 -0.59 -1.79 -10.85
N THR A 12 -1.07 -2.84 -11.50
CA THR A 12 -1.67 -2.74 -12.84
C THR A 12 -2.89 -1.82 -12.83
N LEU A 13 -3.82 -2.02 -11.89
CA LEU A 13 -5.02 -1.20 -11.77
C LEU A 13 -4.67 0.26 -11.43
N SER A 14 -3.73 0.46 -10.51
CA SER A 14 -3.26 1.81 -10.13
C SER A 14 -2.70 2.56 -11.32
N LEU A 15 -1.84 1.94 -12.13
CA LEU A 15 -1.27 2.55 -13.33
C LEU A 15 -2.35 2.91 -14.37
N LEU A 16 -3.34 2.04 -14.57
CA LEU A 16 -4.47 2.31 -15.47
C LEU A 16 -5.29 3.52 -15.00
N ILE A 17 -5.62 3.57 -13.71
CA ILE A 17 -6.35 4.69 -13.10
C ILE A 17 -5.53 5.98 -13.20
N GLY A 18 -4.25 5.94 -12.80
CA GLY A 18 -3.36 7.10 -12.86
C GLY A 18 -3.21 7.64 -14.28
N ARG A 19 -3.08 6.76 -15.27
CA ARG A 19 -3.01 7.14 -16.68
C ARG A 19 -4.29 7.84 -17.12
N GLN A 20 -5.45 7.30 -16.74
CA GLN A 20 -6.76 7.88 -17.06
C GLN A 20 -6.98 9.25 -16.39
N LEU A 21 -6.40 9.46 -15.20
CA LEU A 21 -6.44 10.74 -14.47
C LEU A 21 -5.38 11.74 -14.94
N GLY A 22 -4.56 11.40 -15.95
CA GLY A 22 -3.60 12.31 -16.55
C GLY A 22 -2.27 12.43 -15.81
N LEU A 23 -1.87 11.42 -15.04
CA LEU A 23 -0.51 11.37 -14.49
C LEU A 23 0.53 11.25 -15.62
N GLU A 24 1.58 12.06 -15.53
CA GLU A 24 2.74 12.01 -16.41
C GLU A 24 3.65 10.81 -16.10
N ALA A 25 4.63 10.55 -16.96
CA ALA A 25 5.50 9.38 -16.88
C ALA A 25 6.18 9.20 -15.51
N GLU A 26 6.71 10.29 -14.94
CA GLU A 26 7.34 10.28 -13.62
C GLU A 26 6.33 9.96 -12.51
N GLY A 27 5.12 10.53 -12.58
CA GLY A 27 4.05 10.25 -11.64
C GLY A 27 3.55 8.81 -11.72
N LEU A 28 3.48 8.24 -12.93
CA LEU A 28 3.14 6.83 -13.15
C LEU A 28 4.23 5.90 -12.62
N LEU A 29 5.51 6.24 -12.79
CA LEU A 29 6.63 5.46 -12.26
C LEU A 29 6.55 5.39 -10.72
N GLU A 30 6.32 6.52 -10.08
CA GLU A 30 6.16 6.63 -8.63
C GLU A 30 4.95 5.84 -8.14
N LEU A 31 3.79 6.01 -8.81
CA LEU A 31 2.56 5.28 -8.51
C LEU A 31 2.76 3.76 -8.63
N GLY A 32 3.40 3.30 -9.71
CA GLY A 32 3.70 1.89 -9.92
C GLY A 32 4.60 1.32 -8.82
N ARG A 33 5.63 2.07 -8.38
CA ARG A 33 6.51 1.66 -7.27
C ARG A 33 5.74 1.57 -5.96
N GLY A 34 4.97 2.59 -5.61
CA GLY A 34 4.16 2.60 -4.38
C GLY A 34 3.15 1.45 -4.36
N ALA A 35 2.42 1.26 -5.46
CA ALA A 35 1.45 0.19 -5.59
C ALA A 35 2.08 -1.21 -5.57
N LEU A 36 3.26 -1.40 -6.17
CA LEU A 36 3.93 -2.70 -6.16
C LEU A 36 4.46 -3.08 -4.77
N PHE A 37 4.87 -2.09 -3.97
CA PHE A 37 5.48 -2.32 -2.67
C PHE A 37 4.54 -2.05 -1.48
N HIS A 38 3.27 -1.69 -1.70
CA HIS A 38 2.35 -1.32 -0.61
C HIS A 38 2.31 -2.35 0.52
N ASP A 39 2.35 -3.63 0.13
CA ASP A 39 2.23 -4.79 1.01
C ASP A 39 3.58 -5.41 1.44
N VAL A 40 4.71 -4.75 1.14
CA VAL A 40 6.05 -5.31 1.40
C VAL A 40 6.30 -5.60 2.88
N GLY A 41 5.66 -4.83 3.78
CA GLY A 41 5.82 -4.95 5.22
C GLY A 41 5.43 -6.32 5.78
N TYR A 42 4.51 -7.04 5.12
CA TYR A 42 4.14 -8.38 5.52
C TYR A 42 5.30 -9.38 5.49
N ARG A 43 6.32 -9.14 4.65
CA ARG A 43 7.52 -9.99 4.60
C ARG A 43 8.41 -9.89 5.83
N ALA A 44 8.30 -8.80 6.60
CA ALA A 44 9.04 -8.61 7.84
C ALA A 44 8.20 -8.89 9.09
N LEU A 45 6.92 -9.26 8.94
CA LEU A 45 6.10 -9.69 10.06
C LEU A 45 6.42 -11.15 10.44
N PRO A 46 6.25 -11.52 11.73
CA PRO A 46 6.43 -12.89 12.20
C PRO A 46 5.64 -13.92 11.39
N MET A 47 6.21 -15.12 11.19
CA MET A 47 5.62 -16.17 10.33
C MET A 47 4.21 -16.63 10.75
N ASN A 48 3.82 -16.43 12.01
CA ASN A 48 2.48 -16.75 12.49
C ASN A 48 1.41 -15.78 11.96
N VAL A 49 1.75 -14.65 11.36
CA VAL A 49 0.84 -13.71 10.67
C VAL A 49 0.43 -14.21 9.28
N ARG A 50 0.73 -15.48 8.95
CA ARG A 50 0.58 -16.06 7.62
C ARG A 50 -0.84 -15.94 7.06
N PHE A 51 -0.92 -15.34 5.88
CA PHE A 51 -2.09 -15.26 5.03
C PHE A 51 -2.67 -16.63 4.70
N ARG A 52 -3.97 -16.82 4.92
CA ARG A 52 -4.74 -17.75 4.12
C ARG A 52 -5.12 -17.06 2.82
N ALA A 53 -4.52 -17.53 1.72
CA ALA A 53 -4.99 -17.23 0.39
C ALA A 53 -6.46 -17.68 0.31
N VAL A 54 -7.34 -16.74 -0.10
CA VAL A 54 -8.81 -16.82 -0.23
C VAL A 54 -9.54 -16.31 1.01
N GLY A 55 -9.93 -15.03 0.97
CA GLY A 55 -10.72 -14.35 2.01
C GLY A 55 -9.85 -13.94 3.20
N MET A 56 -9.24 -12.75 3.13
CA MET A 56 -8.26 -12.25 4.09
C MET A 56 -8.83 -12.13 5.50
N LYS A 57 -8.71 -13.21 6.27
CA LYS A 57 -8.76 -13.21 7.73
C LYS A 57 -7.38 -13.64 8.22
N ILE A 58 -6.68 -12.69 8.83
CA ILE A 58 -5.53 -12.99 9.70
C ILE A 58 -6.13 -13.70 10.92
N GLU A 59 -6.05 -15.03 10.95
CA GLU A 59 -6.67 -15.83 12.02
C GLU A 59 -5.90 -15.75 13.36
N SER A 60 -4.64 -15.29 13.36
CA SER A 60 -3.76 -15.36 14.53
C SER A 60 -3.56 -14.05 15.29
N ASP A 61 -3.48 -12.90 14.60
CA ASP A 61 -3.31 -11.57 15.20
C ASP A 61 -3.61 -10.43 14.21
N PRO A 62 -4.86 -9.94 14.11
CA PRO A 62 -5.23 -8.87 13.19
C PRO A 62 -4.54 -7.53 13.51
N GLU A 63 -4.20 -7.26 14.77
CA GLU A 63 -3.51 -6.03 15.16
C GLU A 63 -2.06 -6.02 14.64
N LEU A 64 -1.38 -7.16 14.74
CA LEU A 64 -0.03 -7.32 14.20
C LEU A 64 0.00 -7.20 12.68
N GLY A 65 -1.01 -7.73 12.00
CA GLY A 65 -1.15 -7.57 10.55
C GLY A 65 -1.34 -6.12 10.12
N GLN A 66 -2.12 -5.32 10.87
CA GLN A 66 -2.30 -3.88 10.61
C GLN A 66 -1.01 -3.05 10.73
N ARG A 67 0.08 -3.63 11.24
CA ARG A 67 1.39 -2.96 11.30
C ARG A 67 2.16 -2.99 9.98
N HIS A 68 1.76 -3.80 9.00
CA HIS A 68 2.50 -3.91 7.74
C HIS A 68 2.68 -2.59 6.96
N PRO A 69 1.78 -1.58 6.98
CA PRO A 69 2.03 -0.33 6.26
C PRO A 69 3.22 0.41 6.89
N GLU A 70 3.25 0.49 8.22
CA GLU A 70 4.34 1.15 8.94
C GLU A 70 5.66 0.38 8.82
N VAL A 71 5.62 -0.95 8.92
CA VAL A 71 6.81 -1.80 8.70
C VAL A 71 7.31 -1.67 7.27
N GLY A 72 6.43 -1.68 6.28
CA GLY A 72 6.77 -1.53 4.87
C GLY A 72 7.40 -0.17 4.58
N ARG A 73 6.84 0.90 5.14
CA ARG A 73 7.39 2.26 5.04
C ARG A 73 8.79 2.34 5.66
N GLN A 74 8.98 1.75 6.84
CA GLN A 74 10.29 1.71 7.52
C GLN A 74 11.33 0.93 6.69
N LEU A 75 10.95 -0.25 6.17
CA LEU A 75 11.82 -1.04 5.29
C LEU A 75 12.25 -0.23 4.06
N MET A 76 11.30 0.42 3.40
CA MET A 76 11.56 1.15 2.16
C MET A 76 12.33 2.45 2.38
N THR A 77 12.32 3.01 3.60
CA THR A 77 13.15 4.18 3.96
C THR A 77 14.65 3.87 3.87
N SER A 78 15.06 2.61 4.07
CA SER A 78 16.46 2.20 3.98
C SER A 78 16.97 1.99 2.55
N PHE A 79 16.09 1.99 1.55
CA PHE A 79 16.49 1.81 0.16
C PHE A 79 16.82 3.17 -0.49
N PRO A 80 18.05 3.35 -1.01
CA PRO A 80 18.37 4.55 -1.78
C PRO A 80 17.42 4.63 -2.99
N ASP A 81 16.95 5.84 -3.28
CA ASP A 81 15.98 6.16 -4.35
C ASP A 81 14.50 5.89 -4.05
N THR A 82 14.12 5.55 -2.82
CA THR A 82 12.69 5.56 -2.44
C THR A 82 12.24 6.98 -2.18
N SER A 83 11.28 7.47 -2.97
CA SER A 83 10.76 8.82 -2.83
C SER A 83 9.80 8.96 -1.63
N PRO A 84 9.56 10.18 -1.14
CA PRO A 84 8.51 10.44 -0.15
C PRO A 84 7.11 10.02 -0.61
N ALA A 85 6.80 10.13 -1.91
CA ALA A 85 5.50 9.73 -2.44
C ALA A 85 5.31 8.21 -2.35
N VAL A 86 6.33 7.43 -2.70
CA VAL A 86 6.31 5.97 -2.56
C VAL A 86 6.16 5.57 -1.09
N LEU A 87 6.88 6.23 -0.18
CA LEU A 87 6.76 5.99 1.27
C LEU A 87 5.35 6.32 1.80
N GLU A 88 4.72 7.39 1.30
CA GLU A 88 3.36 7.75 1.67
C GLU A 88 2.36 6.67 1.23
N MET A 89 2.42 6.24 -0.04
CA MET A 89 1.54 5.18 -0.57
C MET A 89 1.66 3.89 0.27
N ILE A 90 2.89 3.46 0.56
CA ILE A 90 3.11 2.25 1.38
C ILE A 90 2.60 2.45 2.80
N GLY A 91 2.87 3.59 3.43
CA GLY A 91 2.48 3.82 4.82
C GLY A 91 1.00 4.11 5.04
N ARG A 92 0.24 4.45 3.99
CA ARG A 92 -1.11 5.02 4.10
C ARG A 92 -2.16 4.37 3.20
N HIS A 93 -1.87 3.29 2.48
CA HIS A 93 -2.83 2.63 1.58
C HIS A 93 -4.06 2.04 2.30
N HIS A 94 -4.03 1.89 3.63
CA HIS A 94 -5.18 1.50 4.45
C HIS A 94 -5.82 2.65 5.25
N GLU A 95 -5.41 3.88 5.01
CA GLU A 95 -6.13 5.05 5.51
C GLU A 95 -7.51 5.12 4.84
N ARG A 96 -8.44 5.87 5.44
CA ARG A 96 -9.78 6.09 4.88
C ARG A 96 -10.07 7.58 4.82
N LEU A 97 -10.84 8.00 3.82
CA LEU A 97 -11.11 9.42 3.57
C LEU A 97 -11.79 10.12 4.77
N ASP A 98 -12.54 9.38 5.57
CA ASP A 98 -13.22 9.84 6.78
C ASP A 98 -12.34 9.79 8.05
N GLY A 99 -11.12 9.27 7.96
CA GLY A 99 -10.19 9.10 9.07
C GLY A 99 -10.40 7.81 9.88
N SER A 100 -11.28 6.89 9.46
CA SER A 100 -11.50 5.60 10.15
C SER A 100 -10.48 4.50 9.79
N GLY A 101 -9.52 4.82 8.93
CA GLY A 101 -8.46 3.91 8.51
C GLY A 101 -7.28 3.83 9.49
N PHE A 102 -6.24 3.12 9.08
CA PHE A 102 -5.03 2.90 9.87
C PHE A 102 -3.78 3.10 8.99
N PRO A 103 -2.59 3.36 9.56
CA PRO A 103 -2.29 3.38 11.00
C PRO A 103 -2.56 4.72 11.71
N ASN A 104 -2.73 5.85 11.00
CA ASN A 104 -2.76 7.17 11.65
C ASN A 104 -4.16 7.80 11.74
N GLY A 105 -5.17 7.26 11.05
CA GLY A 105 -6.49 7.89 10.97
C GLY A 105 -6.46 9.18 10.14
N THR A 106 -5.64 9.20 9.09
CA THR A 106 -5.41 10.36 8.23
C THR A 106 -6.65 10.68 7.41
N ARG A 107 -7.10 11.94 7.41
CA ARG A 107 -8.25 12.39 6.60
C ARG A 107 -7.88 12.70 5.15
N ALA A 108 -8.88 12.69 4.27
CA ALA A 108 -8.75 12.85 2.82
C ALA A 108 -7.82 13.98 2.35
N ASP A 109 -7.83 15.14 3.02
CA ASP A 109 -7.08 16.33 2.60
C ASP A 109 -5.55 16.16 2.79
N SER A 110 -5.14 15.20 3.60
CA SER A 110 -3.73 14.90 3.89
C SER A 110 -3.18 13.72 3.08
N LEU A 111 -3.98 13.17 2.15
CA LEU A 111 -3.63 12.03 1.30
C LEU A 111 -3.42 12.49 -0.14
N SER A 112 -2.29 12.13 -0.72
CA SER A 112 -1.98 12.40 -2.12
C SER A 112 -2.96 11.69 -3.07
N LEU A 113 -3.06 12.17 -4.31
CA LEU A 113 -3.85 11.51 -5.34
C LEU A 113 -3.36 10.06 -5.57
N SER A 114 -2.04 9.85 -5.62
CA SER A 114 -1.45 8.53 -5.81
C SER A 114 -1.82 7.56 -4.68
N THR A 115 -1.79 8.02 -3.42
CA THR A 115 -2.25 7.21 -2.28
C THR A 115 -3.74 6.83 -2.43
N LYS A 116 -4.59 7.79 -2.81
CA LYS A 116 -6.02 7.52 -3.05
C LYS A 116 -6.25 6.52 -4.18
N ILE A 117 -5.43 6.54 -5.23
CA ILE A 117 -5.51 5.56 -6.31
C ILE A 117 -5.17 4.17 -5.80
N VAL A 118 -4.07 4.02 -5.05
CA VAL A 118 -3.69 2.72 -4.46
C VAL A 118 -4.78 2.19 -3.54
N MET A 119 -5.33 3.04 -2.66
CA MET A 119 -6.44 2.68 -1.77
C MET A 119 -7.66 2.14 -2.52
N VAL A 120 -7.96 2.65 -3.71
CA VAL A 120 -9.09 2.17 -4.52
C VAL A 120 -8.75 0.87 -5.25
N ALA A 121 -7.52 0.72 -5.71
CA ALA A 121 -7.07 -0.47 -6.45
C ALA A 121 -6.84 -1.69 -5.55
N ASP A 122 -6.49 -1.47 -4.28
CA ASP A 122 -6.26 -2.49 -3.24
C ASP A 122 -7.55 -3.08 -2.66
N HIS A 123 -8.67 -2.38 -2.86
CA HIS A 123 -9.88 -2.52 -2.06
C HIS A 123 -10.72 -3.79 -2.27
#